data_AF-H2C0Z4-F1
#
_entry.id   AF-H2C0Z4-F1
#
_cell.length_a   1.000
_cell.length_b   1.000
_cell.length_c   1.000
_cell.angle_alpha   90.00
_cell.angle_beta   90.00
_cell.angle_gamma   90.00
#
_symmetry.space_group_name_H-M   'P 1'
#
loop_
_entity.id
_entity.type
_entity.pdbx_description
1 polymer ?
#
loop_
_entity_poly.entity_id
_entity_poly.type
_entity_poly.pdbx_seq_one_letter_code
_entity_poly.pdbx_strand_id
1 'polypeptide(L)'
;MTKDEVVKALVEQVVAMGFKVRLMTLDAGFYTVDVLNFVSQFKYVIAVPVGDVKVYQEFDGEYETNSKRHRKDEQVKFRLLVYSKEKVRRKKRTLVYFARATNLNLPKGEVLDLYNKVRGPIETSYRNIKAFLPFTSSTKFVFRTLIFVLAIVLYSLYTVFKGEVRREQFRLLLILLFSDDLFYLRDFLLKSVEPLINNIDLFSRR
;
A
#
# COMPACT_ATOMS: atom_id res chain seq x y z
N MET A 1 1.68 18.17 10.64
CA MET A 1 2.03 16.74 10.75
C MET A 1 3.23 16.46 9.87
N THR A 2 4.37 16.09 10.45
CA THR A 2 5.58 15.72 9.72
C THR A 2 5.48 14.28 9.19
N LYS A 3 6.40 13.90 8.29
CA LYS A 3 6.37 12.56 7.68
C LYS A 3 6.60 11.44 8.70
N ASP A 4 7.46 11.68 9.69
CA ASP A 4 7.74 10.73 10.76
C ASP A 4 6.56 10.59 11.73
N GLU A 5 5.85 11.68 12.04
CA GLU A 5 4.60 11.64 12.84
C GLU A 5 3.54 10.77 12.16
N VAL A 6 3.36 10.89 10.83
CA VAL A 6 2.44 10.03 10.07
C VAL A 6 2.84 8.55 10.23
N VAL A 7 4.13 8.23 10.06
CA VAL A 7 4.60 6.84 10.15
C VAL A 7 4.44 6.30 11.56
N LYS A 8 4.77 7.08 12.60
CA LYS A 8 4.60 6.73 14.01
C LYS A 8 3.14 6.43 14.34
N ALA A 9 2.23 7.34 13.98
CA ALA A 9 0.80 7.18 14.23
C ALA A 9 0.22 5.92 13.55
N LEU A 10 0.65 5.61 12.32
CA LEU A 10 0.23 4.40 11.63
C LEU A 10 0.76 3.13 12.32
N VAL A 11 2.00 3.14 12.79
CA VAL A 11 2.58 2.00 13.52
C VAL A 11 1.87 1.81 14.86
N GLU A 12 1.59 2.88 15.60
CA GLU A 12 0.84 2.85 16.86
C GLU A 12 -0.55 2.22 16.67
N GLN A 13 -1.27 2.60 15.61
CA GLN A 13 -2.57 2.00 15.27
C GLN A 13 -2.46 0.49 15.03
N VAL A 14 -1.45 0.05 14.26
CA VAL A 14 -1.24 -1.38 13.98
C VAL A 14 -0.91 -2.17 15.24
N VAL A 15 -0.08 -1.61 16.11
CA VAL A 15 0.30 -2.23 17.39
C VAL A 15 -0.88 -2.27 18.37
N ALA A 16 -1.69 -1.20 18.43
CA ALA A 16 -2.89 -1.13 19.25
C ALA A 16 -3.94 -2.18 18.85
N MET A 17 -3.98 -2.56 17.56
CA MET A 17 -4.79 -3.66 17.06
C MET A 17 -4.21 -5.06 17.38
N GLY A 18 -3.05 -5.14 18.05
CA GLY A 18 -2.40 -6.40 18.44
C GLY A 18 -1.53 -7.04 17.35
N PHE A 19 -1.29 -6.34 16.23
CA PHE A 19 -0.46 -6.88 15.15
C PHE A 19 1.03 -6.59 15.37
N LYS A 20 1.87 -7.57 15.04
CA LYS A 20 3.34 -7.42 15.04
C LYS A 20 3.84 -6.99 13.66
N VAL A 21 4.57 -5.88 13.60
CA VAL A 21 5.19 -5.38 12.37
C VAL A 21 6.37 -6.27 11.98
N ARG A 22 6.26 -7.01 10.87
CA ARG A 22 7.34 -7.90 10.37
C ARG A 22 8.31 -7.21 9.42
N LEU A 23 7.81 -6.29 8.60
CA LEU A 23 8.56 -5.58 7.57
C LEU A 23 7.84 -4.26 7.27
N MET A 24 8.59 -3.17 7.19
CA MET A 24 8.09 -1.86 6.75
C MET A 24 8.60 -1.55 5.35
N THR A 25 7.69 -1.22 4.43
CA THR A 25 8.07 -0.74 3.11
C THR A 25 7.51 0.65 2.88
N LEU A 26 8.36 1.62 2.52
CA LEU A 26 7.94 2.99 2.27
C LEU A 26 8.40 3.48 0.90
N ASP A 27 7.61 4.36 0.29
CA ASP A 27 7.96 4.99 -0.97
C ASP A 27 8.90 6.20 -0.78
N ALA A 28 9.43 6.72 -1.88
CA ALA A 28 10.45 7.77 -1.89
C ALA A 28 9.97 9.07 -1.25
N GLY A 29 8.66 9.29 -1.22
CA GLY A 29 8.05 10.41 -0.52
C GLY A 29 8.33 10.42 0.99
N PHE A 30 8.65 9.27 1.60
CA PHE A 30 8.95 9.13 3.03
C PHE A 30 10.45 9.07 3.34
N TYR A 31 11.33 9.27 2.34
CA TYR A 31 12.77 9.32 2.57
C TYR A 31 13.15 10.62 3.29
N THR A 32 13.31 10.54 4.61
CA THR A 32 13.88 11.59 5.46
C THR A 32 14.71 10.97 6.59
N VAL A 33 15.63 11.75 7.16
CA VAL A 33 16.49 11.33 8.29
C VAL A 33 15.63 10.88 9.48
N ASP A 34 14.62 11.65 9.86
CA ASP A 34 13.73 11.32 10.98
C ASP A 34 12.96 10.00 10.79
N VAL A 35 12.48 9.75 9.56
CA VAL A 35 11.80 8.50 9.22
C VAL A 35 12.77 7.34 9.25
N LEU A 36 13.99 7.50 8.70
CA LEU A 36 15.03 6.48 8.72
C LEU A 36 15.42 6.10 10.15
N ASN A 37 15.62 7.10 11.01
CA ASN A 37 15.88 6.88 12.43
C ASN A 37 14.76 6.09 13.09
N PHE A 38 13.50 6.48 12.87
CA PHE A 38 12.38 5.76 13.44
C PHE A 38 12.24 4.33 12.90
N VAL A 39 12.36 4.11 11.58
CA VAL A 39 12.16 2.77 11.02
C VAL A 39 13.33 1.82 11.26
N SER A 40 14.50 2.35 11.66
CA SER A 40 15.72 1.55 11.90
C SER A 40 15.52 0.45 12.95
N GLN A 41 14.60 0.66 13.90
CA GLN A 41 14.20 -0.33 14.90
C GLN A 41 13.43 -1.53 14.33
N PHE A 42 12.94 -1.42 13.09
CA PHE A 42 12.20 -2.46 12.38
C PHE A 42 13.01 -2.98 11.19
N LYS A 43 12.62 -4.12 10.64
CA LYS A 43 13.07 -4.54 9.31
C LYS A 43 12.42 -3.64 8.27
N TYR A 44 13.19 -3.01 7.38
CA TYR A 44 12.63 -2.06 6.43
C TYR A 44 13.23 -2.09 5.02
N VAL A 45 12.45 -1.59 4.06
CA VAL A 45 12.88 -1.22 2.70
C VAL A 45 12.23 0.10 2.30
N ILE A 46 13.02 1.15 2.08
CA ILE A 46 12.55 2.47 1.65
C ILE A 46 13.04 2.75 0.24
N ALA A 47 12.17 3.25 -0.64
CA ALA A 47 12.61 3.79 -1.93
C ALA A 47 13.41 5.08 -1.72
N VAL A 48 14.53 5.24 -2.40
CA VAL A 48 15.36 6.45 -2.28
C VAL A 48 15.41 7.15 -3.64
N PRO A 49 15.20 8.48 -3.69
CA PRO A 49 15.46 9.24 -4.91
C PRO A 49 16.95 9.18 -5.27
N VAL A 50 17.27 8.71 -6.48
CA VAL A 50 18.67 8.62 -6.95
C VAL A 50 19.36 9.99 -6.96
N GLY A 51 18.61 11.07 -7.21
CA GLY A 51 19.15 12.44 -7.15
C GLY A 51 19.63 12.87 -5.76
N ASP A 52 19.08 12.28 -4.69
CA ASP A 52 19.48 12.61 -3.32
C ASP A 52 20.77 11.89 -2.93
N VAL A 53 20.93 10.63 -3.35
CA VAL A 53 22.14 9.84 -3.06
C VAL A 53 23.27 10.09 -4.06
N LYS A 54 22.95 10.58 -5.27
CA LYS A 54 23.87 10.86 -6.39
C LYS A 54 24.74 9.67 -6.82
N VAL A 55 24.25 8.45 -6.61
CA VAL A 55 24.91 7.21 -7.06
C VAL A 55 24.27 6.75 -8.37
N TYR A 56 25.00 6.87 -9.47
CA TYR A 56 24.54 6.55 -10.84
C TYR A 56 25.27 5.32 -11.40
N GLN A 57 25.38 4.27 -10.58
CA GLN A 57 25.98 3.00 -10.94
C GLN A 57 25.36 1.89 -10.09
N GLU A 58 25.62 0.63 -10.44
CA GLU A 58 25.26 -0.48 -9.57
C GLU A 58 26.05 -0.37 -8.26
N PHE A 59 25.34 -0.38 -7.12
CA PHE A 59 25.94 -0.21 -5.82
C PHE A 59 25.23 -1.07 -4.79
N ASP A 60 26.00 -1.68 -3.90
CA ASP A 60 25.52 -2.38 -2.72
C ASP A 60 26.55 -2.16 -1.61
N GLY A 61 26.16 -1.41 -0.58
CA GLY A 61 27.07 -1.08 0.51
C GLY A 61 26.44 -0.15 1.53
N GLU A 62 27.21 0.19 2.56
CA GLU A 62 26.80 1.17 3.56
C GLU A 62 26.81 2.58 2.97
N TYR A 63 25.79 3.36 3.31
CA TYR A 63 25.62 4.74 2.93
C TYR A 63 25.17 5.54 4.15
N GLU A 64 25.74 6.74 4.29
CA GLU A 64 25.36 7.70 5.32
C GLU A 64 24.60 8.85 4.67
N THR A 65 23.47 9.24 5.24
CA THR A 65 22.71 10.39 4.74
C THR A 65 23.58 11.65 4.75
N ASN A 66 23.35 12.55 3.78
CA ASN A 66 24.01 13.86 3.73
C ASN A 66 22.98 14.98 3.62
N SER A 67 22.09 15.05 4.62
CA SER A 67 21.05 16.09 4.67
C SER A 67 21.62 17.38 5.24
N LYS A 68 21.42 18.50 4.53
CA LYS A 68 21.79 19.85 4.98
C LYS A 68 20.99 20.36 6.19
N ARG A 69 19.84 19.74 6.48
CA ARG A 69 18.96 20.13 7.60
C ARG A 69 19.40 19.57 8.96
N HIS A 70 20.25 18.55 8.94
CA HIS A 70 20.68 17.83 10.13
C HIS A 70 22.18 17.99 10.33
N ARG A 71 22.63 17.92 11.58
CA ARG A 71 24.06 17.91 11.89
C ARG A 71 24.70 16.59 11.44
N LYS A 72 26.03 16.51 11.44
CA LYS A 72 26.76 15.31 10.99
C LYS A 72 26.48 14.09 11.88
N ASP A 73 26.31 14.32 13.17
CA ASP A 73 25.99 13.34 14.22
C ASP A 73 24.55 12.80 14.13
N GLU A 74 23.65 13.51 13.46
CA GLU A 74 22.25 13.11 13.28
C GLU A 74 22.01 12.29 12.00
N GLN A 75 23.04 12.12 11.17
CA GLN A 75 22.91 11.37 9.92
C GLN A 75 22.74 9.87 10.19
N VAL A 76 21.98 9.20 9.33
CA VAL A 76 21.66 7.78 9.48
C VAL A 76 22.48 6.95 8.52
N LYS A 77 23.12 5.90 9.04
CA LYS A 77 23.78 4.87 8.25
C LYS A 77 22.81 3.75 7.91
N PHE A 78 22.79 3.35 6.64
CA PHE A 78 21.96 2.25 6.17
C PHE A 78 22.61 1.57 4.96
N ARG A 79 22.16 0.36 4.61
CA ARG A 79 22.59 -0.31 3.38
C ARG A 79 21.82 0.26 2.18
N LEU A 80 22.55 0.84 1.23
CA LEU A 80 22.03 1.38 -0.02
C LEU A 80 22.21 0.36 -1.14
N LEU A 81 21.11 0.05 -1.82
CA LEU A 81 21.09 -0.79 -3.02
C LEU A 81 20.71 0.09 -4.22
N VAL A 82 21.61 0.23 -5.18
CA VAL A 82 21.35 0.89 -6.46
C VAL A 82 21.41 -0.13 -7.58
N TYR A 83 20.36 -0.15 -8.40
CA TYR A 83 20.24 -1.05 -9.52
C TYR A 83 19.83 -0.33 -10.78
N SER A 84 20.40 -0.77 -11.89
CA SER A 84 20.03 -0.27 -13.20
C SER A 84 18.89 -1.09 -13.79
N LYS A 85 18.01 -0.42 -14.54
CA LYS A 85 17.01 -1.08 -15.37
C LYS A 85 16.91 -0.34 -16.69
N GLU A 86 17.07 -1.06 -17.78
CA GLU A 86 16.79 -0.52 -19.10
C GLU A 86 15.28 -0.26 -19.23
N LYS A 87 14.93 0.98 -19.56
CA LYS A 87 13.59 1.34 -20.01
C LYS A 87 13.63 1.61 -21.50
N VAL A 88 12.79 0.89 -22.24
CA VAL A 88 12.54 1.18 -23.65
C VAL A 88 11.37 2.15 -23.74
N ARG A 89 11.61 3.37 -24.24
CA ARG A 89 10.56 4.34 -24.56
C ARG A 89 10.77 4.83 -25.99
N ARG A 90 9.74 4.71 -26.83
CA ARG A 90 9.73 5.21 -28.23
C ARG A 90 11.01 4.85 -29.00
N LYS A 91 11.38 3.55 -29.02
CA LYS A 91 12.59 3.00 -29.68
C LYS A 91 13.96 3.45 -29.13
N LYS A 92 14.03 4.32 -28.11
CA LYS A 92 15.28 4.63 -27.38
C LYS A 92 15.38 3.78 -26.11
N ARG A 93 16.54 3.16 -25.91
CA ARG A 93 16.90 2.47 -24.66
C ARG A 93 17.53 3.51 -23.73
N THR A 94 16.95 3.69 -22.55
CA THR A 94 17.51 4.58 -21.52
C THR A 94 17.72 3.78 -20.25
N LEU A 95 18.94 3.81 -19.73
CA LEU A 95 19.28 3.18 -18.47
C LEU A 95 18.76 4.06 -17.32
N VAL A 96 17.93 3.49 -16.46
CA VAL A 96 17.36 4.19 -15.30
C VAL A 96 17.84 3.51 -14.03
N TYR A 97 18.34 4.29 -13.09
CA TYR A 97 18.76 3.81 -11.78
C TYR A 97 17.61 3.88 -10.78
N PHE A 98 17.56 2.89 -9.89
CA PHE A 98 16.65 2.84 -8.77
C PHE A 98 17.46 2.58 -7.51
N ALA A 99 17.17 3.35 -6.45
CA ALA A 99 17.85 3.22 -5.18
C ALA A 99 16.89 2.76 -4.07
N ARG A 100 17.38 1.93 -3.17
CA ARG A 100 16.67 1.41 -1.99
C ARG A 100 17.54 1.51 -0.75
N ALA A 101 16.97 2.02 0.34
CA ALA A 101 17.56 1.95 1.67
C ALA A 101 16.99 0.74 2.41
N THR A 102 17.84 -0.06 3.03
CA THR A 102 17.40 -1.22 3.81
C THR A 102 18.39 -1.53 4.94
N ASN A 103 17.92 -2.27 5.95
CA ASN A 103 18.76 -2.93 6.96
C ASN A 103 18.71 -4.46 6.83
N LEU A 104 18.13 -4.99 5.75
CA LEU A 104 18.03 -6.42 5.50
C LEU A 104 19.36 -6.97 5.00
N ASN A 105 19.79 -8.10 5.56
CA ASN A 105 20.90 -8.89 5.04
C ASN A 105 20.42 -9.90 3.98
N LEU A 106 19.81 -9.39 2.92
CA LEU A 106 19.29 -10.19 1.79
C LEU A 106 19.96 -9.75 0.49
N PRO A 107 20.02 -10.61 -0.53
CA PRO A 107 20.52 -10.21 -1.84
C PRO A 107 19.58 -9.17 -2.50
N LYS A 108 20.17 -8.36 -3.38
CA LYS A 108 19.51 -7.27 -4.13
C LYS A 108 18.16 -7.66 -4.75
N GLY A 109 18.09 -8.86 -5.36
CA GLY A 109 16.87 -9.38 -5.98
C GLY A 109 15.74 -9.61 -4.97
N GLU A 110 16.04 -10.27 -3.86
CA GLU A 110 15.04 -10.56 -2.82
C GLU A 110 14.51 -9.29 -2.14
N VAL A 111 15.37 -8.30 -1.90
CA VAL A 111 14.93 -7.00 -1.35
C VAL A 111 13.96 -6.31 -2.31
N LEU A 112 14.23 -6.38 -3.62
CA LEU A 112 13.36 -5.82 -4.64
C LEU A 112 12.02 -6.55 -4.71
N ASP A 113 12.05 -7.88 -4.65
CA ASP A 113 10.83 -8.71 -4.67
C ASP A 113 9.98 -8.47 -3.43
N LEU A 114 10.58 -8.38 -2.24
CA LEU A 114 9.88 -8.02 -1.01
C LEU A 114 9.22 -6.65 -1.11
N TYR A 115 9.95 -5.65 -1.63
CA TYR A 115 9.40 -4.31 -1.84
C TYR A 115 8.19 -4.34 -2.79
N ASN A 116 8.31 -5.02 -3.93
CA ASN A 116 7.24 -5.09 -4.93
C ASN A 116 6.03 -5.89 -4.41
N LYS A 117 6.27 -6.95 -3.62
CA LYS A 117 5.22 -7.78 -3.02
C LYS A 117 4.35 -6.99 -2.05
N VAL A 118 4.91 -6.01 -1.33
CA VAL A 118 4.13 -5.13 -0.44
C VAL A 118 3.52 -3.94 -1.20
N ARG A 119 4.29 -3.29 -2.08
CA ARG A 119 3.83 -2.11 -2.85
C ARG A 119 2.69 -2.44 -3.83
N GLY A 120 2.80 -3.56 -4.55
CA GLY A 120 1.86 -3.93 -5.62
C GLY A 120 0.41 -4.04 -5.14
N PRO A 121 0.13 -4.74 -4.02
CA PRO A 121 -1.18 -4.78 -3.39
C PRO A 121 -1.72 -3.39 -3.04
N ILE A 122 -0.91 -2.50 -2.46
CA ILE A 122 -1.34 -1.13 -2.09
C ILE A 122 -1.79 -0.35 -3.33
N GLU A 123 -0.97 -0.32 -4.39
CA GLU A 123 -1.33 0.36 -5.65
C GLU A 123 -2.58 -0.23 -6.29
N THR A 124 -2.72 -1.56 -6.22
CA THR A 124 -3.87 -2.29 -6.74
C THR A 124 -5.14 -1.98 -5.94
N SER A 125 -5.05 -1.90 -4.62
CA SER A 125 -6.13 -1.47 -3.73
C SER A 125 -6.58 -0.05 -4.07
N TYR A 126 -5.67 0.90 -4.26
CA TYR A 126 -6.03 2.25 -4.71
C TYR A 126 -6.75 2.25 -6.07
N ARG A 127 -6.28 1.44 -7.03
CA ARG A 127 -6.95 1.31 -8.34
C ARG A 127 -8.35 0.71 -8.21
N ASN A 128 -8.52 -0.26 -7.31
CA ASN A 128 -9.82 -0.88 -7.04
C ASN A 128 -10.78 0.08 -6.33
N ILE A 129 -10.34 0.81 -5.30
CA ILE A 129 -11.13 1.85 -4.64
C ILE A 129 -11.61 2.87 -5.67
N LYS A 130 -10.73 3.31 -6.59
CA LYS A 130 -11.12 4.23 -7.67
C LYS A 130 -12.21 3.66 -8.59
N ALA A 131 -12.30 2.35 -8.75
CA ALA A 131 -13.36 1.73 -9.54
C ALA A 131 -14.74 1.78 -8.86
N PHE A 132 -14.79 2.01 -7.54
CA PHE A 132 -16.02 2.24 -6.78
C PHE A 132 -16.39 3.72 -6.64
N LEU A 133 -15.52 4.65 -7.07
CA LEU A 133 -15.84 6.07 -7.02
C LEU A 133 -16.94 6.40 -8.04
N PRO A 134 -18.06 7.00 -7.60
CA PRO A 134 -19.02 7.61 -8.52
C PRO A 134 -18.38 8.81 -9.22
N PHE A 135 -18.74 9.02 -10.48
CA PHE A 135 -18.36 10.23 -11.19
C PHE A 135 -19.09 11.42 -10.56
N THR A 136 -18.33 12.41 -10.09
CA THR A 136 -18.87 13.65 -9.55
C THR A 136 -18.13 14.86 -10.14
N SER A 137 -18.88 15.91 -10.46
CA SER A 137 -18.36 17.21 -10.89
C SER A 137 -18.20 18.21 -9.74
N SER A 138 -18.65 17.86 -8.53
CA SER A 138 -18.61 18.76 -7.37
C SER A 138 -17.18 19.16 -7.03
N THR A 139 -16.95 20.44 -6.78
CA THR A 139 -15.66 20.99 -6.36
C THR A 139 -15.51 21.06 -4.84
N LYS A 140 -16.60 20.83 -4.08
CA LYS A 140 -16.59 20.90 -2.62
C LYS A 140 -15.74 19.78 -2.03
N PHE A 141 -14.68 20.15 -1.30
CA PHE A 141 -13.75 19.19 -0.68
C PHE A 141 -14.47 18.19 0.24
N VAL A 142 -15.35 18.67 1.12
CA VAL A 142 -16.12 17.82 2.07
C VAL A 142 -16.87 16.70 1.33
N PHE A 143 -17.54 17.05 0.22
CA PHE A 143 -18.29 16.09 -0.58
C PHE A 143 -17.38 15.08 -1.30
N ARG A 144 -16.24 15.53 -1.84
CA ARG A 144 -15.24 14.62 -2.45
C ARG A 144 -14.66 13.65 -1.43
N THR A 145 -14.39 14.12 -0.22
CA THR A 145 -13.89 13.29 0.88
C THR A 145 -14.94 12.27 1.31
N LEU A 146 -16.21 12.68 1.47
CA LEU A 146 -17.30 11.76 1.79
C LEU A 146 -17.43 10.63 0.76
N ILE A 147 -17.45 10.98 -0.53
CA ILE A 147 -17.51 9.98 -1.62
C ILE A 147 -16.31 9.04 -1.59
N PHE A 148 -15.12 9.59 -1.31
CA PHE A 148 -13.91 8.79 -1.24
C PHE A 148 -13.93 7.79 -0.07
N VAL A 149 -14.38 8.23 1.12
CA VAL A 149 -14.56 7.36 2.28
C VAL A 149 -15.60 6.27 1.98
N LEU A 150 -16.72 6.61 1.34
CA LEU A 150 -17.72 5.63 0.93
C LEU A 150 -17.11 4.58 -0.02
N ALA A 151 -16.31 4.98 -1.01
CA ALA A 151 -15.64 4.03 -1.90
C ALA A 151 -14.66 3.11 -1.17
N ILE A 152 -13.99 3.58 -0.12
CA ILE A 152 -13.14 2.74 0.75
C ILE A 152 -13.99 1.70 1.48
N VAL A 153 -15.13 2.10 2.04
CA VAL A 153 -16.04 1.18 2.75
C VAL A 153 -16.56 0.10 1.80
N LEU A 154 -17.03 0.49 0.61
CA LEU A 154 -17.52 -0.46 -0.40
C LEU A 154 -16.41 -1.41 -0.88
N TYR A 155 -15.19 -0.90 -1.06
CA TYR A 155 -14.05 -1.75 -1.40
C TYR A 155 -13.70 -2.72 -0.26
N SER A 156 -13.72 -2.26 0.99
CA SER A 156 -13.44 -3.10 2.16
C SER A 156 -14.49 -4.21 2.27
N LEU A 157 -15.76 -3.90 2.03
CA LEU A 157 -16.81 -4.92 1.94
C LEU A 157 -16.54 -5.91 0.80
N TYR A 158 -16.21 -5.41 -0.40
CA TYR A 158 -15.82 -6.27 -1.52
C TYR A 158 -14.64 -7.20 -1.19
N THR A 159 -13.67 -6.76 -0.38
CA THR A 159 -12.53 -7.62 -0.02
C THR A 159 -12.92 -8.88 0.76
N VAL A 160 -14.04 -8.85 1.49
CA VAL A 160 -14.60 -10.03 2.18
C VAL A 160 -15.15 -11.06 1.18
N PHE A 161 -15.77 -10.58 0.09
CA PHE A 161 -16.35 -11.43 -0.97
C PHE A 161 -15.36 -11.76 -2.10
N LYS A 162 -14.10 -11.36 -1.95
CA LYS A 162 -13.10 -11.47 -3.00
C LYS A 162 -12.69 -12.93 -3.16
N GLY A 163 -13.12 -13.55 -4.26
CA GLY A 163 -12.91 -14.96 -4.57
C GLY A 163 -14.20 -15.61 -5.08
N GLU A 164 -15.32 -15.21 -4.49
CA GLU A 164 -16.66 -15.70 -4.82
C GLU A 164 -17.34 -14.83 -5.89
N VAL A 165 -17.18 -13.51 -5.79
CA VAL A 165 -17.90 -12.54 -6.63
C VAL A 165 -16.92 -11.66 -7.38
N ARG A 166 -17.10 -11.52 -8.71
CA ARG A 166 -16.33 -10.56 -9.50
C ARG A 166 -16.71 -9.14 -9.10
N ARG A 167 -15.75 -8.21 -9.12
CA ARG A 167 -15.97 -6.80 -8.78
C ARG A 167 -17.17 -6.16 -9.47
N GLU A 168 -17.41 -6.48 -10.75
CA GLU A 168 -18.54 -5.95 -11.52
C GLU A 168 -19.89 -6.49 -11.00
N GLN A 169 -19.95 -7.77 -10.68
CA GLN A 169 -21.13 -8.41 -10.09
C GLN A 169 -21.42 -7.81 -8.71
N PHE A 170 -20.38 -7.60 -7.89
CA PHE A 170 -20.53 -6.95 -6.59
C PHE A 170 -21.05 -5.52 -6.70
N ARG A 171 -20.60 -4.75 -7.71
CA ARG A 171 -21.14 -3.41 -7.98
C ARG A 171 -22.61 -3.45 -8.38
N LEU A 172 -23.01 -4.40 -9.23
CA LEU A 172 -24.41 -4.59 -9.61
C LEU A 172 -25.27 -4.97 -8.40
N LEU A 173 -24.77 -5.88 -7.56
CA LEU A 173 -25.46 -6.26 -6.32
C LEU A 173 -25.66 -5.07 -5.40
N LEU A 174 -24.66 -4.20 -5.24
CA LEU A 174 -24.81 -2.97 -4.48
C LEU A 174 -25.89 -2.06 -5.08
N ILE A 175 -25.87 -1.84 -6.41
CA ILE A 175 -26.90 -1.02 -7.07
C ILE A 175 -28.28 -1.59 -6.82
N LEU A 176 -28.45 -2.90 -6.98
CA LEU A 176 -29.70 -3.59 -6.70
C LEU A 176 -30.09 -3.40 -5.23
N LEU A 177 -29.18 -3.64 -4.27
CA LEU A 177 -29.44 -3.51 -2.83
C LEU A 177 -29.99 -2.13 -2.42
N PHE A 178 -29.61 -1.07 -3.15
CA PHE A 178 -30.00 0.31 -2.91
C PHE A 178 -31.06 0.84 -3.89
N SER A 179 -31.59 0.00 -4.79
CA SER A 179 -32.80 0.32 -5.58
C SER A 179 -34.03 -0.26 -4.88
N ASP A 180 -35.15 0.45 -4.94
CA ASP A 180 -36.39 0.15 -4.19
C ASP A 180 -37.04 -1.22 -4.50
N ASP A 181 -36.47 -2.04 -5.37
CA ASP A 181 -36.87 -3.42 -5.67
C ASP A 181 -36.44 -4.43 -4.59
N LEU A 182 -36.60 -4.05 -3.32
CA LEU A 182 -36.28 -4.82 -2.10
C LEU A 182 -36.88 -6.24 -2.07
N PHE A 183 -37.98 -6.47 -2.79
CA PHE A 183 -38.69 -7.75 -2.80
C PHE A 183 -37.94 -8.86 -3.57
N TYR A 184 -37.32 -8.55 -4.72
CA TYR A 184 -36.57 -9.56 -5.49
C TYR A 184 -35.18 -9.85 -4.89
N LEU A 185 -34.61 -8.88 -4.17
CA LEU A 185 -33.31 -9.02 -3.51
C LEU A 185 -33.33 -9.90 -2.28
N ARG A 186 -34.43 -9.91 -1.52
CA ARG A 186 -34.56 -10.78 -0.35
C ARG A 186 -34.39 -12.25 -0.74
N ASP A 187 -35.01 -12.69 -1.83
CA ASP A 187 -34.94 -14.07 -2.30
C ASP A 187 -33.57 -14.41 -2.89
N PHE A 188 -32.93 -13.47 -3.60
CA PHE A 188 -31.58 -13.66 -4.12
C PHE A 188 -30.52 -13.69 -3.02
N LEU A 189 -30.61 -12.79 -2.03
CA LEU A 189 -29.72 -12.74 -0.88
C LEU A 189 -29.89 -13.98 0.00
N LEU A 190 -31.12 -14.42 0.29
CA LEU A 190 -31.36 -15.65 1.05
C LEU A 190 -30.75 -16.87 0.37
N LYS A 191 -30.94 -17.03 -0.95
CA LYS A 191 -30.32 -18.12 -1.73
C LYS A 191 -28.80 -18.04 -1.81
N SER A 192 -28.23 -16.84 -1.82
CA SER A 192 -26.77 -16.63 -1.89
C SER A 192 -26.10 -16.77 -0.51
N VAL A 193 -26.83 -16.51 0.57
CA VAL A 193 -26.34 -16.53 1.96
C VAL A 193 -26.62 -17.87 2.65
N GLU A 194 -27.61 -18.66 2.23
CA GLU A 194 -27.87 -20.03 2.73
C GLU A 194 -26.63 -20.94 2.71
N PRO A 195 -25.85 -21.02 1.61
CA PRO A 195 -24.62 -21.79 1.59
C PRO A 195 -23.55 -21.24 2.55
N LEU A 196 -23.53 -19.93 2.79
CA LEU A 196 -22.59 -19.25 3.69
C LEU A 196 -22.92 -19.53 5.16
N ILE A 197 -24.18 -19.45 5.55
CA ILE A 197 -24.63 -19.78 6.93
C ILE A 197 -24.34 -21.25 7.23
N ASN A 198 -24.66 -22.15 6.30
CA ASN A 198 -24.41 -23.59 6.48
C ASN A 198 -22.91 -23.92 6.59
N ASN A 199 -22.04 -23.19 5.90
CA ASN A 199 -20.60 -23.36 6.04
C ASN A 199 -20.05 -22.76 7.34
N ILE A 200 -20.56 -21.61 7.80
CA ILE A 200 -20.15 -21.00 9.09
C ILE A 200 -20.57 -21.88 10.27
N ASP A 201 -21.77 -22.47 10.22
CA ASP A 201 -22.27 -23.38 11.27
C ASP A 201 -21.42 -24.67 11.38
N LEU A 202 -20.79 -25.08 10.27
CA LEU A 202 -19.85 -26.21 10.22
C LEU A 202 -18.52 -25.94 10.96
N PHE A 203 -18.10 -24.67 11.07
CA PHE A 203 -16.91 -24.26 11.82
C PHE A 203 -17.19 -23.92 13.28
N SER A 204 -18.46 -23.78 13.68
CA SER A 204 -18.87 -23.49 15.05
C SER A 204 -19.09 -24.76 15.93
N ARG A 205 -19.09 -25.96 15.32
CA ARG A 205 -19.29 -27.25 16.01
C ARG A 205 -18.01 -28.03 16.33
N ARG A 206 -16.89 -27.35 16.60
CA ARG A 206 -15.66 -27.98 17.12
C ARG A 206 -15.21 -27.34 18.42
#